data_AF-A0A3S4HBV8-F1
#
_entry.id   AF-A0A3S4HBV8-F1
#
_cell.length_a   1.000
_cell.length_b   1.000
_cell.length_c   1.000
_cell.angle_alpha   90.00
_cell.angle_beta   90.00
_cell.angle_gamma   90.00
#
_symmetry.space_group_name_H-M   'P 1'
#
loop_
_entity.id
_entity.type
_entity.pdbx_description
1 polymer ?
#
loop_
_entity_poly.entity_id
_entity_poly.type
_entity_poly.pdbx_seq_one_letter_code
_entity_poly.pdbx_strand_id
1 'polypeptide(L)'
;MINTNLTITDKAIAGVEFLRNYANLAAEHHNWLVRITAEPQAIAASAIEQLVKETPNSAPSSSLFRKRLTPPLPLTRQAAWTLQPGTHLS
;
A
#
# COMPACT_ATOMS: atom_id res chain seq x y z
N MET A 1 10.38 13.58 -5.03
CA MET A 1 9.56 14.23 -3.98
C MET A 1 8.18 14.47 -4.59
N ILE A 2 7.12 13.87 -4.04
CA ILE A 2 5.76 14.02 -4.59
C ILE A 2 5.27 15.44 -4.25
N ASN A 3 4.96 16.23 -5.27
CA ASN A 3 4.40 17.56 -5.11
C ASN A 3 3.08 17.47 -4.33
N THR A 4 3.00 18.16 -3.19
CA THR A 4 1.83 18.12 -2.30
C THR A 4 0.61 18.78 -2.91
N ASN A 5 0.79 19.69 -3.89
CA ASN A 5 -0.29 20.44 -4.56
C ASN A 5 -1.02 19.64 -5.64
N LEU A 6 -0.60 18.41 -5.93
CA LEU A 6 -1.27 17.55 -6.91
C LEU A 6 -2.56 16.96 -6.35
N THR A 7 -3.59 16.84 -7.19
CA THR A 7 -4.84 16.16 -6.83
C THR A 7 -4.58 14.68 -6.55
N ILE A 8 -5.50 14.01 -5.85
CA ILE A 8 -5.40 12.56 -5.61
C ILE A 8 -5.35 11.81 -6.95
N THR A 9 -6.12 12.26 -7.94
CA THR A 9 -6.13 11.74 -9.31
C THR A 9 -4.75 11.86 -9.96
N ASP A 10 -4.12 13.04 -9.91
CA ASP A 10 -2.79 13.25 -10.52
C ASP A 10 -1.71 12.39 -9.84
N LYS A 11 -1.79 12.24 -8.51
CA LYS A 11 -0.88 11.36 -7.76
C LYS A 11 -1.09 9.89 -8.12
N ALA A 12 -2.34 9.48 -8.33
CA ALA A 12 -2.67 8.12 -8.75
C ALA A 12 -2.20 7.84 -10.17
N ILE A 13 -2.36 8.79 -11.11
CA ILE A 13 -1.85 8.70 -12.48
C ILE A 13 -0.32 8.57 -12.47
N ALA A 14 0.39 9.44 -11.75
CA ALA A 14 1.84 9.35 -11.62
C ALA A 14 2.29 8.02 -10.99
N GLY A 15 1.53 7.49 -10.02
CA GLY A 15 1.75 6.17 -9.45
C GLY A 15 1.56 5.04 -10.46
N VAL A 16 0.51 5.08 -11.28
CA VAL A 16 0.26 4.10 -12.36
C VAL A 16 1.41 4.09 -13.36
N GLU A 17 1.87 5.26 -13.81
CA GLU A 17 3.00 5.39 -14.73
C GLU A 17 4.28 4.81 -14.14
N PHE A 18 4.57 5.14 -12.87
CA PHE A 18 5.71 4.58 -12.16
C PHE A 18 5.65 3.05 -12.09
N LEU A 19 4.51 2.48 -11.70
CA LEU A 19 4.34 1.03 -11.56
C LEU A 19 4.47 0.31 -12.90
N ARG A 20 3.94 0.88 -13.99
CA ARG A 20 4.10 0.35 -15.35
C ARG A 20 5.56 0.34 -15.79
N ASN A 21 6.25 1.47 -15.59
CA ASN A 21 7.66 1.56 -15.95
C ASN A 21 8.50 0.57 -15.14
N TYR A 22 8.23 0.46 -13.84
CA TYR A 22 8.90 -0.50 -12.97
C TYR A 22 8.60 -1.95 -13.37
N ALA A 23 7.36 -2.28 -13.77
CA ALA A 23 7.01 -3.61 -14.28
C ALA A 23 7.82 -3.98 -15.53
N ASN A 24 7.96 -3.05 -16.49
CA ASN A 24 8.74 -3.28 -17.70
C ASN A 24 10.24 -3.49 -17.38
N LEU A 25 10.81 -2.63 -16.54
CA LEU A 25 12.20 -2.76 -16.09
C LEU A 25 12.42 -4.08 -15.32
N ALA A 26 11.47 -4.47 -14.48
CA ALA A 26 11.52 -5.72 -13.74
C ALA A 26 11.46 -6.94 -14.67
N ALA A 27 10.63 -6.90 -15.71
CA ALA A 27 10.46 -7.98 -16.68
C ALA A 27 11.76 -8.28 -17.46
N GLU A 28 12.55 -7.25 -17.75
CA GLU A 28 13.84 -7.36 -18.46
C GLU A 28 15.02 -7.63 -17.51
N HIS A 29 14.79 -7.67 -16.19
CA HIS A 29 15.85 -7.80 -15.20
C HIS A 29 16.45 -9.22 -15.17
N HIS A 30 17.77 -9.30 -15.04
CA HIS A 30 18.53 -10.57 -15.03
C HIS A 30 18.28 -11.39 -13.74
N ASN A 31 18.03 -10.73 -12.61
CA ASN A 31 17.64 -11.39 -11.37
C ASN A 31 16.17 -11.85 -11.42
N TRP A 32 15.95 -13.16 -11.36
CA TRP A 32 14.62 -13.77 -11.40
C TRP A 32 13.70 -13.29 -10.27
N LEU A 33 14.24 -12.98 -9.07
CA LEU A 33 13.47 -12.44 -7.95
C LEU A 33 12.90 -11.05 -8.25
N VAL A 34 13.58 -10.27 -9.09
CA VAL A 34 13.05 -8.98 -9.55
C VAL A 34 12.00 -9.22 -10.63
N ARG A 35 12.27 -10.17 -11.54
CA ARG A 35 11.37 -10.49 -12.65
C ARG A 35 9.99 -10.99 -12.22
N ILE A 36 9.92 -11.78 -11.14
CA ILE A 36 8.63 -12.22 -10.58
C ILE A 36 7.77 -11.06 -10.03
N THR A 37 8.35 -9.88 -9.81
CA THR A 37 7.59 -8.71 -9.35
C THR A 37 6.91 -7.95 -10.50
N ALA A 38 7.30 -8.19 -11.75
CA ALA A 38 6.79 -7.43 -12.90
C ALA A 38 5.26 -7.52 -13.03
N GLU A 39 4.73 -8.75 -12.98
CA GLU A 39 3.29 -9.00 -13.12
C GLU A 39 2.46 -8.38 -11.97
N PRO A 40 2.80 -8.58 -10.68
CA PRO A 40 2.15 -7.87 -9.58
C PRO A 40 2.08 -6.35 -9.75
N GLN A 41 3.15 -5.74 -10.27
CA GLN A 41 3.24 -4.28 -10.47
C GLN A 41 2.33 -3.82 -11.62
N ALA A 42 2.26 -4.59 -12.72
CA ALA A 42 1.34 -4.34 -13.82
C ALA A 42 -0.15 -4.49 -13.39
N ILE A 43 -0.45 -5.48 -12.55
CA ILE A 43 -1.79 -5.68 -11.96
C ILE A 43 -2.15 -4.49 -11.06
N ALA A 44 -1.24 -4.08 -10.18
CA ALA A 44 -1.46 -2.93 -9.29
C ALA A 44 -1.72 -1.64 -10.07
N ALA A 45 -0.95 -1.39 -11.14
CA ALA A 45 -1.15 -0.24 -12.02
C ALA A 45 -2.55 -0.25 -12.67
N SER A 46 -2.98 -1.41 -13.18
CA SER A 46 -4.29 -1.57 -13.83
C SER A 46 -5.44 -1.36 -12.84
N ALA A 47 -5.31 -1.89 -11.61
CA ALA A 47 -6.31 -1.72 -10.56
C ALA A 47 -6.46 -0.25 -10.13
N ILE A 48 -5.34 0.48 -9.97
CA ILE A 48 -5.37 1.91 -9.63
C ILE A 48 -6.01 2.72 -10.77
N GLU A 49 -5.68 2.41 -12.03
CA GLU A 49 -6.29 3.09 -13.18
C GLU A 49 -7.80 2.88 -13.25
N GLN A 50 -8.28 1.66 -13.00
CA GLN A 50 -9.71 1.36 -12.90
C GLN A 50 -10.37 2.16 -11.76
N LEU A 51 -9.75 2.19 -10.58
CA LEU A 51 -10.27 2.94 -9.44
C LEU A 51 -10.35 4.45 -9.71
N VAL A 52 -9.38 5.02 -10.43
CA VAL A 52 -9.38 6.43 -10.84
C VAL A 52 -10.48 6.72 -11.87
N LYS A 53 -10.75 5.79 -12.78
CA LYS A 53 -11.84 5.90 -13.77
C LYS A 53 -13.22 5.76 -13.13
N GLU A 54 -13.36 4.98 -12.07
CA GLU A 54 -14.62 4.73 -11.36
C GLU A 54 -14.96 5.78 -10.29
N THR A 55 -13.98 6.58 -9.84
CA THR A 55 -14.19 7.59 -8.79
C THR A 55 -14.97 8.87 -9.14
N PRO A 56 -15.21 9.31 -10.40
CA PRO A 56 -15.99 10.54 -10.62
C PRO A 56 -17.47 10.42 -10.22
N ASN A 57 -17.97 9.20 -9.93
CA ASN A 57 -19.36 8.97 -9.51
C ASN A 57 -19.53 8.66 -8.01
N SER A 58 -18.47 8.64 -7.19
CA SER A 58 -18.60 8.30 -5.76
C SER A 58 -17.44 8.86 -4.92
N ALA A 59 -17.62 10.05 -4.35
CA ALA A 59 -16.93 10.43 -3.12
C ALA A 59 -17.71 9.84 -1.93
N PRO A 60 -17.11 9.20 -0.90
CA PRO A 60 -15.69 9.09 -0.52
C PRO A 60 -15.22 7.64 -0.23
N SER A 61 -14.46 7.02 -1.15
CA SER A 61 -13.95 5.64 -1.00
C SER A 61 -12.65 5.51 -0.17
N SER A 62 -12.18 6.60 0.45
CA SER A 62 -10.96 6.59 1.30
C SER A 62 -11.15 5.82 2.62
N SER A 63 -12.39 5.65 3.11
CA SER A 63 -12.70 4.89 4.32
C SER A 63 -12.72 3.37 4.08
N LEU A 64 -13.14 2.93 2.90
CA LEU A 64 -13.17 1.51 2.50
C LEU A 64 -11.76 0.99 2.18
N PHE A 65 -10.91 1.83 1.58
CA PHE A 65 -9.51 1.49 1.32
C PHE A 65 -8.71 1.25 2.61
N ARG A 66 -8.92 2.07 3.64
CA ARG A 66 -8.32 1.85 4.96
C ARG A 66 -8.80 0.54 5.59
N LYS A 67 -10.08 0.17 5.43
CA LYS A 67 -10.60 -1.10 5.95
C LYS A 67 -10.00 -2.33 5.26
N ARG A 68 -9.76 -2.28 3.95
CA ARG A 68 -9.26 -3.42 3.17
C ARG A 68 -7.75 -3.67 3.27
N LEU A 69 -6.95 -2.67 3.67
CA LEU A 69 -5.50 -2.79 3.84
C LEU A 69 -5.06 -3.06 5.27
N THR A 70 -5.99 -3.15 6.22
CA THR A 70 -5.67 -3.64 7.56
C THR A 70 -5.63 -5.17 7.49
N PRO A 71 -4.47 -5.85 7.59
CA PRO A 71 -4.51 -7.24 7.98
C PRO A 71 -5.23 -7.32 9.34
N PRO A 72 -5.95 -8.41 9.64
CA PRO A 72 -6.42 -8.66 10.99
C PRO A 72 -5.20 -8.80 11.89
N LEU A 73 -4.71 -7.70 12.44
CA LEU A 73 -3.77 -7.73 13.54
C LEU A 73 -4.54 -8.34 14.71
N PRO A 74 -4.12 -9.49 15.26
CA PRO A 74 -4.64 -9.89 16.56
C PRO A 74 -4.31 -8.75 17.52
N LEU A 75 -5.37 -8.10 17.99
CA LEU A 75 -5.32 -7.15 19.08
C LEU A 75 -4.85 -7.89 20.33
N THR A 76 -3.55 -7.91 20.60
CA THR A 76 -3.04 -8.02 21.96
C THR A 76 -2.36 -6.72 22.36
N ARG A 77 -3.12 -5.63 22.23
CA ARG A 77 -2.88 -4.35 22.91
C ARG A 77 -3.27 -4.42 24.40
N GLN A 78 -3.01 -5.55 25.05
CA GLN A 78 -3.33 -5.79 26.47
C GLN A 78 -2.21 -6.46 27.27
N ALA A 79 -1.06 -6.82 26.67
CA ALA A 79 0.05 -7.44 27.41
C ALA A 79 1.20 -6.46 27.77
N ALA A 80 0.99 -5.14 27.64
CA ALA A 80 2.08 -4.16 27.78
C ALA A 80 2.06 -3.31 29.06
N TRP A 81 1.07 -3.47 29.95
CA TRP A 81 0.94 -2.60 31.14
C TRP A 81 0.42 -3.32 32.38
N THR A 82 1.12 -4.36 32.84
CA THR A 82 1.21 -4.77 34.25
C THR A 82 2.45 -5.66 34.33
N LEU A 83 3.62 -5.16 34.73
CA LEU A 83 4.06 -5.19 36.13
C LEU A 83 5.28 -4.26 36.25
N GLN A 84 5.10 -3.22 37.06
CA GLN A 84 6.17 -2.36 37.55
C GLN A 84 7.13 -3.11 38.50
N PRO A 85 8.31 -2.54 38.80
CA PRO A 85 9.45 -3.22 39.38
C PRO A 85 9.38 -3.32 40.92
N GLY A 86 9.98 -4.39 41.44
CA GLY A 86 10.46 -4.50 42.83
C GLY A 86 9.49 -5.16 43.81
N THR A 87 9.85 -6.32 44.36
CA THR A 87 10.19 -6.50 45.79
C THR A 87 10.44 -7.98 46.15
N HIS A 88 11.55 -8.18 46.86
CA HIS A 88 11.88 -9.25 47.82
C HIS A 88 11.76 -10.73 47.43
N LEU A 89 12.94 -11.32 47.19
CA LEU A 89 13.25 -12.72 47.51
C LEU A 89 13.29 -12.87 49.04
N SER A 90 12.53 -13.83 49.55
CA SER A 90 12.73 -14.51 50.84
C SER A 90 12.61 -16.02 50.59
#